data_AF-D0SQG2-F1
#
_entry.id   AF-D0SQG2-F1
#
_cell.length_a   1.000
_cell.length_b   1.000
_cell.length_c   1.000
_cell.angle_alpha   90.00
_cell.angle_beta   90.00
_cell.angle_gamma   90.00
#
_symmetry.space_group_name_H-M   'P 1'
#
loop_
_entity.id
_entity.type
_entity.pdbx_description
1 polymer ?
#
loop_
_entity_poly.entity_id
_entity_poly.type
_entity_poly.pdbx_seq_one_letter_code
_entity_poly.pdbx_strand_id
1 'polypeptide(L)'
;MNKLTNTLITTGVIALLVILCAIAWYKTGNKAETSSHSEGAEEKVAVVGDEKGPHGGRLYRDGDFAAEVKIFEEGVEPHLRVYGYFKDKPLKPEEINANIFIKRLDAEQTISFKPESDY
;
A
#
# COMPACT_ATOMS: atom_id res chain seq x y z
N MET A 1 7.50 26.89 -51.85
CA MET A 1 8.60 26.78 -50.85
C MET A 1 8.00 26.39 -49.49
N ASN A 2 7.63 25.11 -49.29
CA ASN A 2 6.80 24.70 -48.13
C ASN A 2 7.28 23.37 -47.49
N LYS A 3 8.38 22.79 -48.01
CA LYS A 3 8.80 21.44 -47.62
C LYS A 3 9.55 21.41 -46.29
N LEU A 4 10.32 22.46 -45.97
CA LEU A 4 11.12 22.54 -44.74
C LEU A 4 10.27 22.77 -43.48
N THR A 5 9.21 23.57 -43.56
CA THR A 5 8.30 23.84 -42.44
C THR A 5 7.50 22.61 -42.05
N ASN A 6 7.06 21.79 -43.02
CA ASN A 6 6.27 20.59 -42.74
C ASN A 6 7.12 19.47 -42.11
N THR A 7 8.40 19.36 -42.47
CA THR A 7 9.34 18.42 -41.84
C THR A 7 9.68 18.80 -40.41
N LEU A 8 9.86 20.10 -40.12
CA LEU A 8 10.11 20.60 -38.76
C LEU A 8 8.88 20.41 -37.84
N ILE A 9 7.67 20.59 -38.37
CA ILE A 9 6.43 20.36 -37.60
C ILE A 9 6.22 18.86 -37.36
N THR A 10 6.46 18.00 -38.36
CA THR A 10 6.31 16.55 -38.18
C THR A 10 7.32 15.95 -37.22
N THR A 11 8.58 16.37 -37.23
CA THR A 11 9.57 15.89 -36.24
C THR A 11 9.26 16.38 -34.82
N GLY A 12 8.77 17.61 -34.67
CA GLY A 12 8.32 18.15 -33.39
C GLY A 12 7.11 17.40 -32.82
N VAL A 13 6.12 17.08 -33.65
CA VAL A 13 4.93 16.30 -33.24
C VAL A 13 5.33 14.86 -32.88
N ILE A 14 6.22 14.22 -33.63
CA ILE A 14 6.69 12.85 -33.32
C ILE A 14 7.48 12.83 -32.01
N ALA A 15 8.38 13.80 -31.78
CA ALA A 15 9.13 13.89 -30.53
C ALA A 15 8.21 14.11 -29.31
N LEU A 16 7.18 14.97 -29.45
CA LEU A 16 6.16 15.17 -28.42
C LEU A 16 5.37 13.88 -28.12
N LEU A 17 5.02 13.12 -29.16
CA LEU A 17 4.25 11.88 -29.04
C LEU A 17 5.08 10.77 -28.35
N VAL A 18 6.38 10.68 -28.65
CA VAL A 18 7.30 9.74 -27.98
C VAL A 18 7.47 10.09 -26.50
N ILE A 19 7.58 11.37 -26.16
CA ILE A 19 7.68 11.83 -24.77
C ILE A 19 6.38 11.54 -24.00
N LEU A 20 5.21 11.77 -24.61
CA LEU A 20 3.93 11.43 -24.00
C LEU A 20 3.75 9.92 -23.78
N CYS A 21 4.19 9.08 -24.72
CA CYS A 21 4.21 7.62 -24.55
C CYS A 21 5.15 7.18 -23.42
N ALA A 22 6.33 7.78 -23.29
CA ALA A 22 7.26 7.49 -22.20
C ALA A 22 6.69 7.86 -20.82
N ILE A 23 5.96 8.98 -20.71
CA ILE A 23 5.27 9.38 -19.47
C ILE A 23 4.13 8.42 -19.14
N ALA A 24 3.38 7.95 -20.15
CA ALA A 24 2.35 6.93 -19.96
C ALA A 24 2.94 5.60 -19.46
N TRP A 25 4.11 5.20 -19.97
CA TRP A 25 4.85 4.02 -19.51
C TRP A 25 5.37 4.20 -18.07
N TYR A 26 5.91 5.37 -17.74
CA TYR A 26 6.38 5.66 -16.38
C TYR A 26 5.23 5.68 -15.36
N LYS A 27 4.04 6.13 -15.75
CA LYS A 27 2.83 6.08 -14.89
C LYS A 27 2.17 4.71 -14.79
N THR A 28 2.45 3.78 -15.70
CA THR A 28 1.83 2.42 -15.70
C THR A 28 2.82 1.30 -15.35
N GLY A 29 4.06 1.62 -14.98
CA GLY A 29 5.12 0.66 -14.63
C GLY A 29 5.12 0.17 -13.18
N ASN A 30 4.30 0.76 -12.29
CA ASN A 30 4.13 0.31 -10.90
C ASN A 30 2.68 -0.15 -10.64
N LYS A 31 2.14 -0.98 -11.53
CA LYS A 31 0.96 -1.80 -11.19
C LYS A 31 1.48 -3.08 -10.54
N ALA A 32 1.61 -3.03 -9.21
CA ALA A 32 1.65 -4.24 -8.42
C ALA A 32 0.42 -5.09 -8.77
N GLU A 33 0.67 -6.34 -9.13
CA GLU A 33 -0.30 -7.38 -9.41
C GLU A 33 -1.38 -7.37 -8.33
N THR A 34 -2.55 -6.86 -8.68
CA THR A 34 -3.74 -6.96 -7.84
C THR A 34 -4.25 -8.38 -8.02
N SER A 35 -3.92 -9.28 -7.10
CA SER A 35 -4.65 -10.52 -6.90
C SER A 35 -6.04 -10.16 -6.36
N SER A 36 -6.91 -9.72 -7.26
CA SER A 36 -8.33 -9.59 -7.00
C SER A 36 -8.92 -11.00 -6.90
N HIS A 37 -8.95 -11.54 -5.68
CA HIS A 37 -9.98 -12.51 -5.33
C HIS A 37 -11.27 -11.69 -5.10
N SER A 38 -12.02 -11.44 -6.17
CA SER A 38 -13.34 -10.84 -6.07
C SER A 38 -14.34 -11.93 -5.69
N GLU A 39 -14.53 -12.12 -4.39
CA GLU A 39 -15.78 -12.69 -3.90
C GLU A 39 -16.72 -11.55 -3.51
N GLY A 40 -17.92 -11.60 -4.06
CA GLY A 40 -19.11 -10.94 -3.53
C GLY A 40 -19.14 -9.41 -3.58
N ALA A 41 -19.87 -8.88 -4.56
CA ALA A 41 -20.53 -7.58 -4.39
C ALA A 41 -21.65 -7.75 -3.34
N GLU A 42 -21.26 -7.76 -2.07
CA GLU A 42 -22.16 -7.54 -0.95
C GLU A 42 -21.93 -6.11 -0.46
N GLU A 43 -23.03 -5.40 -0.20
CA GLU A 43 -23.05 -4.06 0.35
C GLU A 43 -22.24 -4.03 1.65
N LYS A 44 -20.98 -3.59 1.56
CA LYS A 44 -20.03 -3.62 2.68
C LYS A 44 -20.42 -2.54 3.68
N VAL A 45 -21.18 -2.94 4.69
CA VAL A 45 -21.21 -2.23 5.96
C VAL A 45 -19.76 -2.15 6.44
N ALA A 46 -19.18 -0.95 6.41
CA ALA A 46 -17.78 -0.75 6.79
C ALA A 46 -17.61 -1.10 8.27
N VAL A 47 -17.05 -2.27 8.57
CA VAL A 47 -16.65 -2.65 9.92
C VAL A 47 -15.30 -1.96 10.19
N VAL A 48 -15.11 -1.48 11.42
CA VAL A 48 -13.82 -0.95 11.87
C VAL A 48 -12.75 -2.02 11.61
N GLY A 49 -11.74 -1.64 10.81
CA GLY A 49 -10.68 -2.54 10.41
C GLY A 49 -10.84 -3.17 9.03
N ASP A 50 -11.89 -2.94 8.24
CA ASP A 50 -11.94 -3.50 6.87
C ASP A 50 -11.06 -2.75 5.85
N GLU A 51 -10.55 -1.58 6.23
CA GLU A 51 -9.56 -0.83 5.46
C GLU A 51 -8.23 -1.58 5.37
N LYS A 52 -7.59 -1.54 4.20
CA LYS A 52 -6.24 -2.07 3.99
C LYS A 52 -5.23 -0.93 4.00
N GLY A 53 -4.14 -1.12 4.73
CA GLY A 53 -3.04 -0.17 4.74
C GLY A 53 -2.07 -0.36 3.57
N PRO A 54 -1.06 0.51 3.44
CA PRO A 54 -0.05 0.46 2.38
C PRO A 54 0.70 -0.87 2.26
N HIS A 55 0.81 -1.65 3.34
CA HIS A 55 1.48 -2.94 3.33
C HIS A 55 0.53 -4.12 3.04
N GLY A 56 -0.75 -3.85 2.80
CA GLY A 56 -1.80 -4.84 2.54
C GLY A 56 -2.39 -5.51 3.80
N GLY A 57 -1.92 -5.10 4.97
CA GLY A 57 -2.45 -5.47 6.28
C GLY A 57 -3.74 -4.74 6.63
N ARG A 58 -4.34 -5.16 7.74
CA ARG A 58 -5.59 -4.60 8.25
C ARG A 58 -5.32 -3.27 8.95
N LEU A 59 -5.98 -2.19 8.54
CA LEU A 59 -5.76 -0.85 9.08
C LEU A 59 -6.82 -0.47 10.11
N TYR A 60 -6.37 -0.12 11.30
CA TYR A 60 -7.19 0.36 12.42
C TYR A 60 -6.92 1.84 12.64
N ARG A 61 -7.97 2.63 12.86
CA ARG A 61 -7.88 4.09 13.04
C ARG A 61 -8.47 4.52 14.36
N ASP A 62 -7.79 5.45 15.02
CA ASP A 62 -8.24 6.15 16.22
C ASP A 62 -7.82 7.64 16.13
N GLY A 63 -8.75 8.48 15.70
CA GLY A 63 -8.49 9.89 15.43
C GLY A 63 -7.38 10.10 14.39
N ASP A 64 -6.33 10.83 14.77
CA ASP A 64 -5.15 11.08 13.93
C ASP A 64 -4.18 9.89 13.88
N PHE A 65 -4.33 8.89 14.77
CA PHE A 65 -3.47 7.72 14.83
C PHE A 65 -4.06 6.56 14.04
N ALA A 66 -3.20 5.77 13.39
CA ALA A 66 -3.60 4.50 12.79
C ALA A 66 -2.52 3.43 12.98
N ALA A 67 -2.94 2.18 13.02
CA ALA A 67 -2.06 1.01 13.08
C ALA A 67 -2.48 0.01 11.99
N GLU A 68 -1.53 -0.39 11.14
CA GLU A 68 -1.71 -1.47 10.18
C GLU A 68 -1.12 -2.76 10.75
N VAL A 69 -1.91 -3.84 10.80
CA VAL A 69 -1.46 -5.16 11.26
C VAL A 69 -1.43 -6.12 10.07
N LYS A 70 -0.28 -6.73 9.82
CA LYS A 70 -0.06 -7.69 8.73
C LYS A 70 0.47 -9.01 9.27
N ILE A 71 -0.02 -10.13 8.75
CA ILE A 71 0.62 -11.44 8.92
C ILE A 71 1.65 -11.60 7.80
N PHE A 72 2.90 -11.89 8.15
CA PHE A 72 3.98 -12.15 7.21
C PHE A 72 4.44 -13.60 7.31
N GLU A 73 4.45 -14.31 6.18
CA GLU A 73 4.66 -15.77 6.12
C GLU A 73 5.57 -16.18 4.94
N GLU A 74 6.19 -15.22 4.24
CA GLU A 74 7.02 -15.50 3.06
C GLU A 74 8.42 -15.99 3.47
N GLY A 75 8.65 -17.30 3.35
CA GLY A 75 9.96 -17.93 3.58
C GLY A 75 10.39 -17.99 5.05
N VAL A 76 9.48 -17.72 5.98
CA VAL A 76 9.72 -17.69 7.44
C VAL A 76 8.49 -18.16 8.20
N GLU A 77 8.64 -18.39 9.51
CA GLU A 77 7.51 -18.67 10.39
C GLU A 77 6.53 -17.47 10.42
N PRO A 78 5.21 -17.73 10.37
CA PRO A 78 4.20 -16.69 10.47
C PRO A 78 4.39 -15.79 11.68
N HIS A 79 4.47 -14.49 11.43
CA HIS A 79 4.51 -13.49 12.49
C HIS A 79 3.72 -12.25 12.11
N LEU A 80 3.35 -11.47 13.13
CA LEU A 80 2.68 -10.21 12.96
C LEU A 80 3.70 -9.08 12.75
N ARG A 81 3.36 -8.11 11.92
CA ARG A 81 4.04 -6.82 11.77
C ARG A 81 3.06 -5.70 12.02
N VAL A 82 3.51 -4.61 12.65
CA VAL A 82 2.67 -3.47 13.01
C VAL A 82 3.29 -2.20 12.47
N TYR A 83 2.55 -1.48 11.62
CA TYR A 83 3.00 -0.20 11.08
C TYR A 83 2.18 0.92 11.69
N GLY A 84 2.85 1.92 12.28
CA GLY A 84 2.21 3.07 12.90
C GLY A 84 2.06 4.24 11.93
N TYR A 85 0.98 5.00 12.07
CA TYR A 85 0.75 6.22 11.31
C TYR A 85 0.22 7.35 12.20
N PHE A 86 0.65 8.58 11.91
CA PHE A 86 0.06 9.79 12.48
C PHE A 86 -0.29 10.76 11.35
N LYS A 87 -1.57 11.12 11.23
CA LYS A 87 -2.12 11.93 10.13
C LYS A 87 -1.72 11.36 8.76
N ASP A 88 -1.91 10.05 8.61
CA ASP A 88 -1.57 9.25 7.42
C ASP A 88 -0.09 9.27 7.01
N LYS A 89 0.81 9.74 7.88
CA LYS A 89 2.27 9.66 7.69
C LYS A 89 2.82 8.50 8.51
N PRO A 90 3.75 7.69 7.96
CA PRO A 90 4.36 6.60 8.70
C PRO A 90 5.14 7.14 9.89
N LEU A 91 4.96 6.48 11.03
CA LEU A 91 5.78 6.65 12.23
C LEU A 91 6.99 5.71 12.14
N LYS A 92 8.09 6.08 12.78
CA LYS A 92 9.19 5.14 12.98
C LYS A 92 8.77 4.05 13.97
N PRO A 93 9.27 2.82 13.84
CA PRO A 93 8.89 1.74 14.75
C PRO A 93 9.30 2.00 16.21
N GLU A 94 10.32 2.83 16.45
CA GLU A 94 10.71 3.24 17.81
C GLU A 94 9.74 4.26 18.44
N GLU A 95 8.88 4.90 17.65
CA GLU A 95 7.88 5.88 18.11
C GLU A 95 6.56 5.21 18.54
N ILE A 96 6.44 3.90 18.35
CA ILE A 96 5.24 3.13 18.70
C ILE A 96 5.52 2.08 19.76
N ASN A 97 4.57 1.87 20.66
CA ASN A 97 4.55 0.72 21.56
C ASN A 97 3.32 -0.11 21.22
N ALA A 98 3.54 -1.26 20.58
CA ALA A 98 2.46 -2.13 20.14
C ALA A 98 2.35 -3.38 21.01
N ASN A 99 1.11 -3.72 21.37
CA ASN A 99 0.75 -4.98 21.99
C ASN A 99 -0.54 -5.48 21.33
N ILE A 100 -0.59 -6.76 20.99
CA ILE A 100 -1.79 -7.39 20.44
C ILE A 100 -2.26 -8.46 21.42
N PHE A 101 -3.50 -8.33 21.85
CA PHE A 101 -4.19 -9.35 22.63
C PHE A 101 -5.06 -10.19 21.70
N ILE A 102 -4.84 -11.50 21.70
CA ILE A 102 -5.58 -12.48 20.91
C ILE A 102 -6.37 -13.35 21.87
N LYS A 103 -7.69 -13.37 21.70
CA LYS A 103 -8.58 -14.29 22.37
C LYS A 103 -9.06 -15.35 21.38
N ARG A 104 -8.68 -16.60 21.62
CA ARG A 104 -9.17 -17.79 20.92
C ARG A 104 -10.17 -18.51 21.82
N LEU A 105 -10.85 -19.52 21.28
CA LEU A 105 -11.79 -20.33 22.05
C LEU A 105 -11.12 -21.12 23.17
N ASP A 106 -9.85 -21.49 22.97
CA ASP A 106 -9.06 -22.38 23.82
C ASP A 106 -7.96 -21.66 24.61
N ALA A 107 -7.56 -20.45 24.19
CA ALA A 107 -6.44 -19.73 24.76
C ALA A 107 -6.54 -18.22 24.59
N GLU A 108 -5.87 -17.51 25.49
CA GLU A 108 -5.63 -16.07 25.37
C GLU A 108 -4.12 -15.83 25.31
N GLN A 109 -3.70 -14.88 24.50
CA GLN A 109 -2.29 -14.57 24.29
C GLN A 109 -2.09 -13.06 24.12
N THR A 110 -1.09 -12.52 24.80
CA THR A 110 -0.57 -11.17 24.53
C THR A 110 0.75 -11.28 23.79
N ILE A 111 0.87 -10.56 22.68
CA ILE A 111 2.09 -10.46 21.87
C ILE A 111 2.61 -9.03 22.01
N SER A 112 3.82 -8.88 22.54
CA SER A 112 4.53 -7.60 22.60
C SER A 112 5.53 -7.51 21.46
N PHE A 113 5.59 -6.34 20.83
CA PHE A 113 6.41 -6.10 19.65
C PHE A 113 7.71 -5.40 20.01
N LYS A 114 8.72 -5.60 19.16
CA LYS A 114 9.98 -4.87 19.21
C LYS A 114 10.20 -4.19 17.85
N PRO A 115 10.77 -2.98 17.82
CA PRO A 115 11.10 -2.31 16.56
C PRO A 115 12.02 -3.16 15.71
N GLU A 116 11.68 -3.33 14.44
CA GLU A 116 12.48 -4.07 13.46
C GLU A 116 12.27 -3.48 12.05
N SER A 117 13.34 -3.05 11.39
CA SER A 117 13.27 -2.40 10.08
C SER A 117 12.37 -1.14 10.13
N ASP A 118 11.13 -1.24 9.64
CA ASP A 118 10.14 -0.20 9.51
C ASP A 118 8.82 -0.54 10.23
N TYR A 119 8.79 -1.63 11.01
CA TYR A 119 7.63 -2.17 11.73
C TYR A 119 7.91 -2.55 13.20
#